data_AF-A0A1Y4DKI7-F1
#
_entry.id   AF-A0A1Y4DKI7-F1
#
_cell.length_a   1.000
_cell.length_b   1.000
_cell.length_c   1.000
_cell.angle_alpha   90.00
_cell.angle_beta   90.00
_cell.angle_gamma   90.00
#
_symmetry.space_group_name_H-M   'P 1'
#
loop_
_entity.id
_entity.type
_entity.pdbx_description
1 polymer ?
#
loop_
_entity_poly.entity_id
_entity_poly.type
_entity_poly.pdbx_seq_one_letter_code
_entity_poly.pdbx_strand_id
1 'polypeptide(L)'
;MTDWKALEDAEDHAYFMAELMDISPESFTIEEKKQILHDMIASSSAIENAMRDEFAELDEVTQTRLIDDLAADGPRSREWWYEVLVDGPRHRDFPTLRDGPRRRR
;
A
#
# COMPACT_ATOMS: atom_id res chain seq x y z
N MET A 1 12.11 -15.05 2.61
CA MET A 1 11.36 -14.74 1.38
C MET A 1 10.00 -14.25 1.82
N THR A 2 9.58 -13.09 1.35
CA THR A 2 8.28 -12.49 1.63
C THR A 2 7.16 -13.45 1.21
N ASP A 3 6.20 -13.68 2.10
CA ASP A 3 4.97 -14.41 1.73
C ASP A 3 3.98 -13.44 1.09
N TRP A 4 4.20 -13.18 -0.20
CA TRP A 4 3.37 -12.26 -0.99
C TRP A 4 1.90 -12.67 -1.00
N LYS A 5 1.61 -13.97 -1.03
CA LYS A 5 0.24 -14.46 -1.03
C LYS A 5 -0.48 -14.11 0.27
N ALA A 6 0.19 -14.27 1.41
CA ALA A 6 -0.40 -13.90 2.70
C ALA A 6 -0.66 -12.39 2.82
N LEU A 7 0.21 -11.56 2.24
CA LEU A 7 0.03 -10.11 2.21
C LEU A 7 -1.15 -9.69 1.31
N GLU A 8 -1.22 -10.25 0.10
CA GLU A 8 -2.33 -10.03 -0.85
C GLU A 8 -3.67 -10.49 -0.26
N ASP A 9 -3.74 -11.72 0.27
CA ASP A 9 -4.97 -12.25 0.87
C ASP A 9 -5.45 -11.39 2.05
N ALA A 10 -4.53 -10.78 2.81
CA ALA A 10 -4.86 -9.88 3.93
C ALA A 10 -5.37 -8.51 3.46
N GLU A 11 -4.74 -7.92 2.43
CA GLU A 11 -5.21 -6.66 1.84
C GLU A 11 -6.57 -6.83 1.16
N ASP A 12 -6.74 -7.87 0.34
CA ASP A 12 -8.01 -8.18 -0.32
C ASP A 12 -9.15 -8.33 0.70
N HIS A 13 -8.91 -9.03 1.81
CA HIS A 13 -9.89 -9.17 2.88
C HIS A 13 -10.23 -7.82 3.54
N ALA A 14 -9.23 -6.99 3.84
CA ALA A 14 -9.44 -5.68 4.47
C ALA A 14 -10.26 -4.74 3.57
N TYR A 15 -9.95 -4.71 2.27
CA TYR A 15 -10.69 -3.90 1.30
C TYR A 15 -12.11 -4.45 1.06
N PHE A 16 -12.28 -5.77 1.03
CA PHE A 16 -13.61 -6.39 0.96
C PHE A 16 -14.49 -6.00 2.15
N MET A 17 -13.94 -6.02 3.37
CA MET A 17 -14.67 -5.58 4.57
C MET A 17 -15.03 -4.09 4.51
N ALA A 18 -14.16 -3.26 3.95
CA ALA A 18 -14.43 -1.85 3.73
C ALA A 18 -15.55 -1.61 2.71
N GLU A 19 -15.60 -2.41 1.64
CA GLU A 19 -16.70 -2.39 0.66
C GLU A 19 -18.02 -2.81 1.30
N LEU A 20 -18.03 -3.88 2.12
CA LEU A 20 -19.22 -4.29 2.87
C LEU A 20 -19.72 -3.19 3.82
N MET A 21 -18.79 -2.50 4.49
CA MET A 21 -19.09 -1.37 5.37
C MET A 21 -19.71 -0.19 4.60
N ASP A 22 -19.29 0.07 3.35
CA ASP A 22 -19.85 1.13 2.50
C ASP A 22 -21.27 0.77 2.03
N ILE A 23 -21.53 -0.51 1.73
CA ILE A 23 -22.84 -1.01 1.27
C ILE A 23 -23.87 -1.05 2.41
N SER A 24 -23.47 -1.51 3.60
CA SER A 24 -24.37 -1.67 4.75
C SER A 24 -23.71 -1.16 6.04
N PRO A 25 -23.55 0.16 6.19
CA PRO A 25 -22.88 0.75 7.34
C PRO A 25 -23.62 0.47 8.66
N GLU A 26 -24.93 0.26 8.64
CA GLU A 26 -25.74 -0.11 9.81
C GLU A 26 -25.44 -1.52 10.34
N SER A 27 -24.84 -2.38 9.52
CA SER A 27 -24.44 -3.74 9.94
C SER A 27 -23.19 -3.77 10.80
N PHE A 28 -22.51 -2.64 10.98
CA PHE A 28 -21.26 -2.53 11.74
C PHE A 28 -21.37 -1.50 12.86
N THR A 29 -20.88 -1.89 14.04
CA THR A 29 -20.64 -0.98 15.15
C THR A 29 -19.53 0.02 14.82
N ILE A 30 -19.43 1.11 15.58
CA ILE A 30 -18.33 2.09 15.42
C ILE A 30 -16.97 1.41 15.60
N GLU A 31 -16.90 0.41 16.47
CA GLU A 31 -15.66 -0.27 16.83
C GLU A 31 -15.21 -1.20 15.70
N GLU A 32 -16.15 -1.91 15.07
CA GLU A 32 -15.87 -2.71 13.86
C GLU A 32 -15.47 -1.82 12.69
N LYS A 33 -16.14 -0.69 12.47
CA LYS A 33 -15.77 0.27 11.43
C LYS A 33 -14.34 0.78 11.62
N LYS A 34 -13.97 1.10 12.86
CA LYS A 34 -12.61 1.51 13.20
C LYS A 34 -11.60 0.40 12.92
N GLN A 35 -11.93 -0.85 13.27
CA GLN A 35 -11.05 -1.98 13.01
C GLN A 35 -10.85 -2.21 11.51
N ILE A 36 -11.91 -2.16 10.71
CA ILE A 36 -11.83 -2.27 9.25
C ILE A 36 -10.87 -1.24 8.66
N LEU A 37 -10.98 0.03 9.08
CA LEU A 37 -10.07 1.08 8.61
C LEU A 37 -8.62 0.85 9.06
N HIS A 38 -8.40 0.35 10.28
CA HIS A 38 -7.07 -0.02 10.74
C HIS A 38 -6.49 -1.19 9.96
N ASP A 39 -7.30 -2.19 9.64
CA ASP A 39 -6.87 -3.37 8.88
C ASP A 39 -6.48 -2.97 7.44
N MET A 40 -7.20 -2.04 6.82
CA MET A 40 -6.80 -1.47 5.52
C MET A 40 -5.44 -0.79 5.59
N ILE A 41 -5.24 0.08 6.59
CA ILE A 41 -3.97 0.79 6.75
C ILE A 41 -2.83 -0.20 7.02
N ALA A 42 -3.05 -1.16 7.90
CA ALA A 42 -2.04 -2.15 8.28
C ALA A 42 -1.66 -3.07 7.11
N SER A 43 -2.64 -3.57 6.35
CA SER A 43 -2.39 -4.44 5.20
C SER A 43 -1.67 -3.71 4.06
N SER A 44 -2.12 -2.52 3.67
CA SER A 44 -1.42 -1.73 2.65
C SER A 44 -0.02 -1.29 3.10
N SER A 45 0.16 -0.94 4.37
CA SER A 45 1.50 -0.64 4.91
C SER A 45 2.40 -1.87 4.89
N ALA A 46 1.87 -3.07 5.17
CA ALA A 46 2.64 -4.30 5.15
C ALA A 46 3.14 -4.64 3.73
N ILE A 47 2.31 -4.47 2.71
CA ILE A 47 2.70 -4.62 1.30
C ILE A 47 3.78 -3.60 0.93
N GLU A 48 3.57 -2.31 1.23
CA GLU A 48 4.56 -1.27 0.93
C GLU A 48 5.89 -1.54 1.64
N ASN A 49 5.85 -1.95 2.91
CA ASN A 49 7.05 -2.28 3.68
C ASN A 49 7.78 -3.49 3.08
N ALA A 50 7.05 -4.51 2.61
CA ALA A 50 7.65 -5.65 1.92
C ALA A 50 8.28 -5.25 0.57
N MET A 51 7.62 -4.39 -0.22
CA MET A 51 8.18 -3.84 -1.46
C MET A 51 9.45 -3.04 -1.19
N ARG A 52 9.44 -2.21 -0.15
CA ARG A 52 10.62 -1.48 0.31
C ARG A 52 11.70 -2.49 0.67
N ASP A 53 11.38 -3.48 1.50
CA ASP A 53 12.29 -4.56 1.93
C ASP A 53 13.06 -5.19 0.77
N GLU A 54 12.36 -5.63 -0.27
CA GLU A 54 12.99 -6.18 -1.47
C GLU A 54 13.77 -5.12 -2.27
N PHE A 55 13.26 -3.89 -2.36
CA PHE A 55 13.93 -2.82 -3.10
C PHE A 55 15.32 -2.47 -2.55
N ALA A 56 15.51 -2.41 -1.23
CA ALA A 56 16.85 -2.09 -0.69
C ALA A 56 17.83 -3.27 -0.61
N GLU A 57 17.43 -4.47 -1.01
CA GLU A 57 18.38 -5.55 -1.30
C GLU A 57 19.09 -5.34 -2.65
N LEU A 58 18.56 -4.48 -3.52
CA LEU A 58 19.14 -4.13 -4.80
C LEU A 58 20.33 -3.16 -4.64
N ASP A 59 21.30 -3.23 -5.54
CA ASP A 59 22.37 -2.23 -5.61
C ASP A 59 21.85 -0.88 -6.13
N GLU A 60 22.59 0.20 -5.84
CA GLU A 60 22.18 1.58 -6.16
C GLU A 60 21.88 1.79 -7.66
N VAL A 61 22.59 1.12 -8.56
CA VAL A 61 22.36 1.24 -10.01
C VAL A 61 21.05 0.57 -10.38
N THR A 62 20.80 -0.63 -9.84
CA THR A 62 19.55 -1.35 -10.07
C THR A 62 18.34 -0.63 -9.46
N GLN A 63 18.48 -0.08 -8.26
CA GLN A 63 17.46 0.77 -7.62
C GLN A 63 17.09 1.97 -8.50
N THR A 64 18.11 2.69 -8.98
CA THR A 64 17.93 3.87 -9.85
C THR A 64 17.19 3.50 -11.13
N ARG A 65 17.61 2.41 -11.79
CA ARG A 65 16.98 1.94 -13.03
C ARG A 65 15.52 1.52 -12.81
N LEU A 66 15.24 0.79 -11.73
CA LEU A 66 13.88 0.35 -11.44
C LEU A 66 12.93 1.53 -11.21
N ILE A 67 13.37 2.58 -10.49
CA ILE A 67 12.59 3.81 -10.32
C ILE A 67 12.31 4.49 -11.67
N ASP A 68 13.30 4.53 -12.57
CA ASP A 68 13.14 5.10 -13.91
C ASP A 68 12.14 4.31 -14.77
N ASP A 69 12.25 2.99 -14.78
CA ASP A 69 11.37 2.11 -15.53
C ASP A 69 9.92 2.24 -15.02
N LEU A 70 9.72 2.24 -13.70
CA LEU A 70 8.40 2.43 -13.07
C LEU A 70 7.78 3.80 -13.39
N ALA A 71 8.60 4.84 -13.54
CA ALA A 71 8.14 6.18 -13.92
C ALA A 71 7.81 6.29 -15.42
N ALA A 72 8.49 5.51 -16.26
CA ALA A 72 8.23 5.48 -17.70
C ALA A 72 6.98 4.68 -18.06
N ASP A 73 6.73 3.58 -17.35
CA ASP A 73 5.63 2.65 -17.63
C ASP A 73 4.30 3.03 -16.92
N GLY A 74 4.38 3.91 -15.92
CA GLY A 74 3.25 4.23 -15.04
C GLY A 74 2.75 5.67 -15.14
N PRO A 75 1.56 5.96 -14.57
CA PRO A 75 1.04 7.32 -14.45
C PRO A 75 1.73 8.14 -13.34
N ARG A 76 2.64 7.53 -12.57
CA ARG A 76 3.31 8.14 -11.41
C ARG A 76 4.69 8.65 -11.82
N SER A 77 5.10 9.79 -11.27
CA SER A 77 6.40 10.36 -11.59
C SER A 77 7.53 9.63 -10.87
N ARG A 78 8.76 9.91 -11.32
CA ARG A 78 9.99 9.41 -10.69
C ARG A 78 10.06 9.82 -9.22
N GLU A 79 9.71 11.07 -8.92
CA GLU A 79 9.70 11.62 -7.57
C GLU A 79 8.73 10.87 -6.67
N TRP A 80 7.54 10.54 -7.19
CA TRP A 80 6.56 9.75 -6.44
C TRP A 80 7.10 8.35 -6.09
N TRP A 81 7.75 7.66 -7.04
CA TRP A 81 8.37 6.36 -6.77
C TRP A 81 9.54 6.45 -5.78
N TYR A 82 10.31 7.54 -5.83
CA TYR A 82 11.36 7.81 -4.85
C TYR A 82 10.78 8.02 -3.45
N GLU A 83 9.68 8.77 -3.31
CA GLU A 83 8.97 8.93 -2.03
C GLU A 83 8.45 7.59 -1.47
N VAL A 84 7.95 6.72 -2.34
CA VAL A 84 7.38 5.42 -1.96
C VAL A 84 8.45 4.40 -1.59
N LEU A 85 9.55 4.32 -2.35
CA LEU A 85 10.54 3.24 -2.19
C LEU A 85 11.76 3.63 -1.36
N VAL A 86 12.11 4.92 -1.32
CA VAL A 86 13.39 5.39 -0.76
C VAL A 86 13.21 6.33 0.41
N ASP A 87 12.38 7.37 0.28
CA ASP A 87 12.28 8.41 1.29
C ASP A 87 11.76 7.86 2.64
N GLY A 88 12.09 8.53 3.74
CA GLY A 88 11.58 8.21 5.08
C GLY A 88 12.01 6.86 5.68
N PRO A 89 11.38 6.45 6.80
CA PRO A 89 11.74 5.23 7.53
C PRO A 89 11.53 3.96 6.71
N ARG A 90 12.37 2.94 6.93
CA ARG A 90 12.31 1.66 6.22
C ARG A 90 10.92 1.03 6.27
N HIS A 91 10.36 0.94 7.47
CA HIS A 91 9.00 0.49 7.72
C HIS A 91 8.13 1.65 8.19
N ARG A 92 6.89 1.67 7.72
CA ARG A 92 5.92 2.70 8.01
C ARG A 92 4.65 2.09 8.59
N ASP A 93 4.04 2.83 9.51
CA ASP A 93 2.75 2.47 10.11
C ASP A 93 1.56 2.92 9.24
N PHE A 94 1.83 3.79 8.27
CA PHE A 94 0.86 4.29 7.30
C PHE A 94 1.48 4.22 5.91
N PRO A 95 0.72 3.83 4.87
CA PRO A 95 1.25 3.79 3.52
C PRO A 95 1.56 5.21 3.03
N THR A 96 2.51 5.35 2.10
CA THR A 96 2.85 6.64 1.45
C THR A 96 1.66 7.27 0.73
N LEU A 97 0.60 6.50 0.50
CA LEU A 97 -0.60 6.90 -0.23
C LEU A 97 -1.31 8.08 0.45
N ARG A 98 -0.83 9.30 0.17
CA ARG A 98 -1.62 10.53 0.25
C ARG A 98 -2.27 10.77 -1.13
N ASP A 99 -3.41 10.10 -1.32
CA ASP A 99 -4.48 10.31 -2.32
C ASP A 99 -4.16 10.38 -3.84
N GLY A 100 -4.92 9.58 -4.62
CA GLY A 100 -5.52 10.01 -5.88
C GLY A 100 -5.78 8.89 -6.93
N PRO A 101 -6.99 8.74 -7.52
CA PRO A 101 -8.30 9.31 -7.18
C PRO A 101 -9.21 8.29 -6.46
N ARG A 102 -10.04 8.76 -5.54
CA ARG A 102 -11.33 8.09 -5.28
C ARG A 102 -12.07 8.02 -6.61
N ARG A 103 -12.18 6.83 -7.21
CA ARG A 103 -13.23 6.62 -8.21
C ARG A 103 -14.56 6.59 -7.47
N ARG A 104 -15.11 7.78 -7.24
CA ARG A 104 -16.56 7.97 -7.22
C ARG A 104 -17.03 7.93 -8.66
N ARG A 105 -17.55 6.78 -9.10
CA ARG A 105 -18.81 6.69 -9.84
C ARG A 105 -19.22 5.25 -10.00
#